data_AF-A0A3D3GD11-F1
#
_entry.id   AF-A0A3D3GD11-F1
#
_cell.length_a   1.000
_cell.length_b   1.000
_cell.length_c   1.000
_cell.angle_alpha   90.00
_cell.angle_beta   90.00
_cell.angle_gamma   90.00
#
_symmetry.space_group_name_H-M   'P 1'
#
loop_
_entity.id
_entity.type
_entity.pdbx_description
1 polymer ?
#
loop_
_entity_poly.entity_id
_entity_poly.type
_entity_poly.pdbx_seq_one_letter_code
_entity_poly.pdbx_strand_id
1 'polypeptide(L)'
;MSNSSLTQKLQLSLSRLLHLSLPDLLAEVREIQTDFRSLSRPLLPINELVSLKYQMQHWKQRILGHVLDLVSRSVVEPQDQRLIFALLAILELKPTAIQLKLLARWVNEQKSPELKEGASFYFAQIAEHALLRKFSSKREKALQRLAGPRINAPIYANAPSRWPFEKWVQHEEFQSYQFEEEGVRYRGIGFLPGDVLLTNVNRDGNGVYTAVVEPRAYAYHLGIFAMIEHEGRILPVVLETYKLGVRAIPLSCFLAGKFSSYVEVYRVKERPVGFSSKINSWIAGLPGQTRGYNFDTEDTDRDYLSCTTIGRLAYEQAGGPLIATKSRYIADPQVQKNLAKLDFTRPEFFSLSDFVNDPAMTFVGVVDNNHFEWNIARELCERYFVEFFRSGELQLSRLPVLFWLNRFGIRQMRAGKILGRLIGFPYGLTQRNLPKGPEKVLAVVEIYEHLLARSVRRLVPKIAANWNPGQLLEIDTLLQTTEIQALLSKELRYGTYGFLKLKSDS
;
A
#
# COMPACT_ATOMS: atom_id res chain seq x y z
N MET A 1 12.05 -6.59 22.10
CA MET A 1 11.86 -5.13 22.19
C MET A 1 10.36 -4.84 22.17
N SER A 2 9.84 -4.04 23.10
CA SER A 2 8.44 -3.61 23.10
C SER A 2 8.23 -2.45 22.12
N ASN A 3 6.99 -2.28 21.63
CA ASN A 3 6.61 -1.12 20.82
C ASN A 3 6.93 0.22 21.52
N SER A 4 6.62 0.31 22.81
CA SER A 4 6.90 1.49 23.64
C SER A 4 8.38 1.91 23.62
N SER A 5 9.30 0.95 23.56
CA SER A 5 10.74 1.24 23.47
C SER A 5 11.11 1.86 22.13
N LEU A 6 10.53 1.38 21.02
CA LEU A 6 10.84 1.94 19.70
C LEU A 6 10.22 3.33 19.51
N THR A 7 8.97 3.54 19.95
CA THR A 7 8.35 4.88 19.94
C THR A 7 9.19 5.90 20.72
N GLN A 8 9.72 5.51 21.90
CA GLN A 8 10.64 6.36 22.66
C GLN A 8 11.94 6.66 21.90
N LYS A 9 12.55 5.66 21.24
CA LYS A 9 13.72 5.87 20.39
C LYS A 9 13.44 6.83 19.25
N LEU A 10 12.30 6.71 18.57
CA LEU A 10 11.90 7.63 17.49
C LEU A 10 11.75 9.06 18.01
N GLN A 11 11.08 9.26 19.15
CA GLN A 11 10.90 10.59 19.74
C GLN A 11 12.24 11.19 20.19
N LEU A 12 13.12 10.38 20.79
CA LEU A 12 14.45 10.81 21.21
C LEU A 12 15.31 11.21 20.01
N SER A 13 15.27 10.41 18.95
CA SER A 13 15.93 10.66 17.66
C SER A 13 15.55 12.03 17.11
N LEU A 14 14.25 12.33 17.04
CA LEU A 14 13.77 13.63 16.57
C LEU A 14 14.23 14.80 17.45
N SER A 15 14.26 14.61 18.78
CA SER A 15 14.70 15.67 19.71
C SER A 15 16.20 16.00 19.59
N ARG A 16 17.00 15.05 19.13
CA ARG A 16 18.47 15.19 19.01
C ARG A 16 18.93 15.47 17.58
N LEU A 17 18.02 15.41 16.62
CA LEU A 17 18.34 15.46 15.19
C LEU A 17 19.27 16.62 14.79
N LEU A 18 19.11 17.80 15.39
CA LEU A 18 19.94 18.98 15.08
C LEU A 18 21.33 18.97 15.76
N HIS A 19 21.58 18.02 16.66
CA HIS A 19 22.79 17.92 17.47
C HIS A 19 23.65 16.71 17.11
N LEU A 20 23.16 15.81 16.25
CA LEU A 20 23.89 14.62 15.83
C LEU A 20 24.87 14.94 14.70
N SER A 21 26.06 14.36 14.77
CA SER A 21 26.95 14.30 13.60
C SER A 21 26.36 13.37 12.53
N LEU A 22 26.79 13.51 11.27
CA LEU A 22 26.33 12.62 10.19
C LEU A 22 26.67 11.13 10.44
N PRO A 23 27.86 10.76 10.93
CA PRO A 23 28.16 9.39 11.34
C PRO A 23 27.21 8.86 12.42
N ASP A 24 26.94 9.65 13.46
CA ASP A 24 26.05 9.26 14.55
C ASP A 24 24.61 9.09 14.06
N LEU A 25 24.14 10.03 13.23
CA LEU A 25 22.82 9.96 12.62
C LEU A 25 22.67 8.72 11.73
N LEU A 26 23.68 8.37 10.94
CA LEU A 26 23.69 7.16 10.13
C LEU A 26 23.62 5.89 10.99
N ALA A 27 24.38 5.84 12.09
CA ALA A 27 24.35 4.71 13.02
C ALA A 27 22.97 4.57 13.68
N GLU A 28 22.39 5.68 14.13
CA GLU A 28 21.08 5.71 14.78
C GLU A 28 19.96 5.30 13.81
N VAL A 29 19.98 5.81 12.57
CA VAL A 29 19.02 5.41 11.52
C VAL A 29 19.10 3.91 11.25
N ARG A 30 20.32 3.34 11.22
CA ARG A 30 20.52 1.90 11.01
C ARG A 30 19.98 1.08 12.18
N GLU A 31 20.24 1.51 13.41
CA GLU A 31 19.73 0.86 14.62
C GLU A 31 18.19 0.85 14.61
N ILE A 32 17.56 2.02 14.45
CA ILE A 32 16.09 2.15 14.45
C ILE A 32 15.44 1.29 13.35
N GLN A 33 16.03 1.24 12.14
CA GLN A 33 15.50 0.39 11.06
C GLN A 33 15.66 -1.10 11.36
N THR A 34 16.76 -1.50 12.01
CA THR A 34 17.00 -2.88 12.43
C THR A 34 16.01 -3.30 13.53
N ASP A 35 15.80 -2.44 14.51
CA ASP A 35 14.83 -2.62 15.57
C ASP A 35 13.41 -2.75 15.01
N PHE A 36 13.01 -1.85 14.11
CA PHE A 36 11.70 -1.91 13.46
C PHE A 36 11.49 -3.20 12.65
N ARG A 37 12.52 -3.68 11.96
CA ARG A 37 12.47 -4.95 11.22
C ARG A 37 12.33 -6.15 12.15
N SER A 38 13.06 -6.15 13.26
CA SER A 38 13.11 -7.27 14.22
C SER A 38 11.93 -7.34 15.20
N LEU A 39 10.98 -6.40 15.14
CA LEU A 39 9.77 -6.45 15.96
C LEU A 39 9.02 -7.77 15.80
N SER A 40 8.71 -8.40 16.92
CA SER A 40 7.80 -9.55 17.00
C SER A 40 6.35 -9.10 16.86
N ARG A 41 5.96 -8.75 15.63
CA ARG A 41 4.61 -8.26 15.28
C ARG A 41 3.46 -9.13 15.80
N PRO A 42 3.53 -10.48 15.77
CA PRO A 42 2.46 -11.34 16.31
C PRO A 42 2.15 -11.13 17.79
N LEU A 43 3.09 -10.55 18.56
CA LEU A 43 2.92 -10.30 19.99
C LEU A 43 2.41 -8.88 20.31
N LEU A 44 2.22 -8.04 19.29
CA LEU A 44 1.82 -6.65 19.45
C LEU A 44 0.37 -6.45 18.99
N PRO A 45 -0.44 -5.65 19.69
CA PRO A 45 -1.77 -5.27 19.21
C PRO A 45 -1.70 -4.60 17.83
N ILE A 46 -2.64 -4.87 16.92
CA ILE A 46 -2.58 -4.27 15.58
C ILE A 46 -2.61 -2.75 15.65
N ASN A 47 -3.38 -2.17 16.57
CA ASN A 47 -3.57 -0.72 16.65
C ASN A 47 -2.24 -0.03 16.95
N GLU A 48 -1.46 -0.63 17.84
CA GLU A 48 -0.09 -0.23 18.16
C GLU A 48 0.83 -0.34 16.94
N LEU A 49 0.78 -1.45 16.20
CA LEU A 49 1.58 -1.62 14.98
C LEU A 49 1.22 -0.60 13.90
N VAL A 50 -0.06 -0.28 13.74
CA VAL A 50 -0.47 0.72 12.76
C VAL A 50 0.00 2.11 13.18
N SER A 51 -0.14 2.48 14.45
CA SER A 51 0.39 3.76 14.96
C SER A 51 1.91 3.85 14.73
N LEU A 52 2.64 2.78 15.04
CA LEU A 52 4.09 2.70 14.83
C LEU A 52 4.47 2.81 13.35
N LYS A 53 3.75 2.16 12.43
CA LYS A 53 3.94 2.30 10.98
C LYS A 53 3.88 3.76 10.53
N TYR A 54 2.97 4.55 11.10
CA TYR A 54 2.83 5.97 10.78
C TYR A 54 3.89 6.83 11.47
N GLN A 55 4.24 6.54 12.72
CA GLN A 55 5.37 7.14 13.42
C GLN A 55 6.69 6.95 12.64
N MET A 56 6.93 5.74 12.12
CA MET A 56 8.09 5.43 11.30
C MET A 56 8.11 6.23 9.99
N GLN A 57 6.99 6.31 9.25
CA GLN A 57 6.92 7.14 8.04
C GLN A 57 7.20 8.62 8.37
N HIS A 58 6.60 9.14 9.43
CA HIS A 58 6.84 10.52 9.88
C HIS A 58 8.32 10.74 10.22
N TRP A 59 8.89 9.89 11.07
CA TRP A 59 10.31 9.96 11.44
C TRP A 59 11.21 9.95 10.20
N LYS A 60 10.99 9.04 9.24
CA LYS A 60 11.73 9.00 7.98
C LYS A 60 11.65 10.33 7.21
N GLN A 61 10.47 10.94 7.11
CA GLN A 61 10.31 12.24 6.47
C GLN A 61 11.08 13.35 7.19
N ARG A 62 11.13 13.34 8.52
CA ARG A 62 11.89 14.32 9.31
C ARG A 62 13.40 14.17 9.10
N ILE A 63 13.90 12.94 9.10
CA ILE A 63 15.30 12.66 8.77
C ILE A 63 15.63 13.14 7.35
N LEU A 64 14.79 12.82 6.36
CA LEU A 64 14.97 13.31 4.98
C LEU A 64 14.98 14.84 4.93
N GLY A 65 14.05 15.51 5.62
CA GLY A 65 13.99 16.97 5.68
C GLY A 65 15.27 17.59 6.24
N HIS A 66 15.82 17.02 7.32
CA HIS A 66 17.08 17.46 7.89
C HIS A 66 18.27 17.26 6.94
N VAL A 67 18.36 16.10 6.29
CA VAL A 67 19.39 15.83 5.27
C VAL A 67 19.32 16.83 4.12
N LEU A 68 18.11 17.15 3.64
CA LEU A 68 17.92 18.13 2.57
C LEU A 68 18.30 19.55 3.02
N ASP A 69 18.06 19.91 4.28
CA ASP A 69 18.49 21.20 4.84
C ASP A 69 20.02 21.30 4.90
N LEU A 70 20.71 20.26 5.40
CA LEU A 70 22.18 20.19 5.39
C LEU A 70 22.77 20.36 3.98
N VAL A 71 22.20 19.63 3.02
CA VAL A 71 22.59 19.69 1.61
C VAL A 71 22.32 21.07 1.00
N SER A 72 21.21 21.71 1.36
CA SER A 72 20.84 23.03 0.82
C SER A 72 21.77 24.16 1.28
N ARG A 73 22.33 24.04 2.50
CA ARG A 73 23.23 25.03 3.09
C ARG A 73 24.70 24.79 2.74
N SER A 74 25.02 23.69 2.04
CA SER A 74 26.39 23.27 1.71
C SER A 74 27.32 23.13 2.93
N VAL A 75 26.77 22.75 4.10
CA VAL A 75 27.52 22.61 5.37
C VAL A 75 28.14 21.20 5.51
N VAL A 76 28.14 20.39 4.45
CA VAL A 76 28.61 19.01 4.50
C VAL A 76 30.08 18.94 4.11
N GLU A 77 30.92 18.63 5.10
CA GLU A 77 32.36 18.41 4.91
C GLU A 77 32.62 17.32 3.84
N PRO A 78 33.69 17.45 3.02
CA PRO A 78 34.01 16.50 1.97
C PRO A 78 34.03 15.03 2.41
N GLN A 79 34.56 14.74 3.62
CA GLN A 79 34.60 13.37 4.15
C GLN A 79 33.21 12.78 4.42
N ASP A 80 32.20 13.61 4.69
CA ASP A 80 30.86 13.17 5.10
C ASP A 80 29.86 13.13 3.94
N GLN A 81 30.23 13.65 2.76
CA GLN A 81 29.33 13.72 1.60
C GLN A 81 28.82 12.32 1.17
N ARG A 82 29.67 11.29 1.28
CA ARG A 82 29.28 9.90 0.98
C ARG A 82 28.25 9.34 1.98
N LEU A 83 28.32 9.79 3.24
CA LEU A 83 27.43 9.34 4.31
C LEU A 83 25.99 9.77 4.07
N ILE A 84 25.77 10.90 3.39
CA ILE A 84 24.44 11.38 3.01
C ILE A 84 23.68 10.33 2.17
N PHE A 85 24.30 9.80 1.11
CA PHE A 85 23.63 8.80 0.27
C PHE A 85 23.54 7.43 0.92
N ALA A 86 24.50 7.07 1.78
CA ALA A 86 24.38 5.87 2.61
C ALA A 86 23.18 5.95 3.58
N LEU A 87 23.00 7.11 4.21
CA LEU A 87 21.87 7.38 5.10
C LEU A 87 20.54 7.34 4.32
N LEU A 88 20.46 8.04 3.18
CA LEU A 88 19.26 8.04 2.34
C LEU A 88 18.90 6.64 1.83
N ALA A 89 19.90 5.80 1.52
CA ALA A 89 19.70 4.41 1.11
C ALA A 89 19.09 3.53 2.22
N ILE A 90 19.51 3.73 3.47
CA ILE A 90 19.00 2.98 4.64
C ILE A 90 17.63 3.50 5.10
N LEU A 91 17.30 4.76 4.77
CA LEU A 91 16.02 5.35 5.14
C LEU A 91 14.81 4.65 4.47
N GLU A 92 15.04 4.00 3.32
CA GLU A 92 14.01 3.33 2.50
C GLU A 92 12.84 4.25 2.12
N LEU A 93 13.13 5.54 2.01
CA LEU A 93 12.18 6.59 1.64
C LEU A 93 12.58 7.19 0.31
N LYS A 94 11.66 7.17 -0.66
CA LYS A 94 11.87 7.79 -1.98
C LYS A 94 11.57 9.29 -1.93
N PRO A 95 12.54 10.20 -2.16
CA PRO A 95 12.26 11.63 -2.15
C PRO A 95 11.30 12.03 -3.28
N THR A 96 10.56 13.11 -3.08
CA THR A 96 9.69 13.67 -4.12
C THR A 96 10.50 14.22 -5.28
N ALA A 97 9.87 14.48 -6.43
CA ALA A 97 10.55 15.06 -7.59
C ALA A 97 11.25 16.39 -7.28
N ILE A 98 10.72 17.21 -6.36
CA ILE A 98 11.33 18.48 -5.93
C ILE A 98 12.60 18.20 -5.11
N GLN A 99 12.53 17.27 -4.17
CA GLN A 99 13.66 16.89 -3.31
C GLN A 99 14.77 16.22 -4.12
N LEU A 100 14.42 15.38 -5.09
CA LEU A 100 15.35 14.76 -6.03
C LEU A 100 16.08 15.80 -6.89
N LYS A 101 15.41 16.87 -7.32
CA LYS A 101 16.05 17.99 -8.05
C LYS A 101 17.08 18.70 -7.18
N LEU A 102 16.79 18.92 -5.89
CA LEU A 102 17.73 19.52 -4.95
C LEU A 102 18.98 18.65 -4.77
N LEU A 103 18.80 17.35 -4.51
CA LEU A 103 19.91 16.40 -4.40
C LEU A 103 20.75 16.37 -5.68
N ALA A 104 20.11 16.31 -6.84
CA ALA A 104 20.79 16.28 -8.13
C ALA A 104 21.54 17.59 -8.46
N ARG A 105 21.08 18.73 -7.94
CA ARG A 105 21.79 20.01 -8.05
C ARG A 105 23.03 19.99 -7.17
N TRP A 106 22.90 19.57 -5.91
CA TRP A 106 24.03 19.48 -4.98
C TRP A 106 25.15 18.56 -5.48
N VAL A 107 24.81 17.35 -5.96
CA VAL A 107 25.81 16.41 -6.54
C VAL A 107 26.60 17.04 -7.69
N ASN A 108 25.94 17.87 -8.51
CA ASN A 108 26.61 18.59 -9.60
C ASN A 108 27.56 19.68 -9.08
N GLU A 109 27.15 20.41 -8.04
CA GLU A 109 27.91 21.55 -7.48
C GLU A 109 29.18 21.10 -6.77
N GLN A 110 29.14 19.98 -6.04
CA GLN A 110 30.28 19.48 -5.26
C GLN A 110 31.43 18.91 -6.11
N LYS A 111 31.17 18.53 -7.36
CA LYS A 111 32.16 17.96 -8.30
C LYS A 111 32.99 16.75 -7.79
N SER A 112 32.64 16.14 -6.65
CA SER A 112 33.30 14.94 -6.12
C SER A 112 32.92 13.67 -6.93
N PRO A 113 33.89 12.88 -7.43
CA PRO A 113 33.65 11.57 -8.04
C PRO A 113 32.94 10.59 -7.09
N GLU A 114 33.37 10.56 -5.84
CA GLU A 114 32.86 9.68 -4.79
C GLU A 114 31.39 9.95 -4.49
N LEU A 115 31.04 11.23 -4.44
CA LEU A 115 29.66 11.65 -4.23
C LEU A 115 28.78 11.21 -5.39
N LYS A 116 29.27 11.31 -6.63
CA LYS A 116 28.54 10.84 -7.82
C LYS A 116 28.35 9.34 -7.82
N GLU A 117 29.33 8.58 -7.34
CA GLU A 117 29.22 7.13 -7.19
C GLU A 117 28.13 6.76 -6.16
N GLY A 118 28.20 7.35 -4.96
CA GLY A 118 27.19 7.14 -3.92
C GLY A 118 25.79 7.56 -4.37
N ALA A 119 25.68 8.70 -5.08
CA ALA A 119 24.43 9.17 -5.65
C ALA A 119 23.90 8.21 -6.72
N SER A 120 24.76 7.69 -7.60
CA SER A 120 24.37 6.75 -8.66
C SER A 120 23.85 5.44 -8.08
N PHE A 121 24.53 4.90 -7.06
CA PHE A 121 24.05 3.72 -6.34
C PHE A 121 22.69 3.98 -5.69
N TYR A 122 22.53 5.09 -4.98
CA TYR A 122 21.26 5.47 -4.37
C TYR A 122 20.13 5.63 -5.40
N PHE A 123 20.35 6.36 -6.49
CA PHE A 123 19.35 6.54 -7.55
C PHE A 123 19.00 5.23 -8.24
N ALA A 124 19.95 4.31 -8.39
CA ALA A 124 19.66 2.95 -8.82
C ALA A 124 18.77 2.25 -7.80
N GLN A 125 19.14 2.25 -6.52
CA GLN A 125 18.34 1.61 -5.47
C GLN A 125 16.91 2.14 -5.41
N ILE A 126 16.65 3.42 -5.60
CA ILE A 126 15.28 3.98 -5.59
C ILE A 126 14.59 3.98 -6.96
N ALA A 127 15.16 3.34 -7.98
CA ALA A 127 14.65 3.27 -9.35
C ALA A 127 14.43 4.64 -10.03
N GLU A 128 15.34 5.59 -9.80
CA GLU A 128 15.34 6.94 -10.40
C GLU A 128 16.22 7.00 -11.65
N HIS A 129 15.73 6.42 -12.75
CA HIS A 129 16.52 6.25 -13.98
C HIS A 129 17.01 7.55 -14.62
N ALA A 130 16.24 8.64 -14.54
CA ALA A 130 16.63 9.91 -15.13
C ALA A 130 17.87 10.48 -14.45
N LEU A 131 17.92 10.40 -13.12
CA LEU A 131 19.08 10.83 -12.34
C LEU A 131 20.22 9.83 -12.42
N LEU A 132 19.94 8.53 -12.39
CA LEU A 132 20.96 7.51 -12.61
C LEU A 132 21.72 7.74 -13.92
N ARG A 133 21.02 7.97 -15.04
CA ARG A 133 21.68 8.26 -16.34
C ARG A 133 22.52 9.54 -16.34
N LYS A 134 22.20 10.49 -15.47
CA LYS A 134 22.92 11.76 -15.35
C LYS A 134 24.26 11.58 -14.62
N PHE A 135 24.32 10.69 -13.64
CA PHE A 135 25.48 10.54 -12.75
C PHE A 135 26.30 9.27 -12.99
N SER A 136 25.70 8.20 -13.52
CA SER A 136 26.40 6.97 -13.91
C SER A 136 26.87 7.01 -15.35
N SER A 137 27.93 6.26 -15.64
CA SER A 137 28.29 6.01 -17.03
C SER A 137 27.22 5.15 -17.72
N LYS A 138 26.95 5.39 -19.01
CA LYS A 138 25.99 4.58 -19.79
C LYS A 138 26.31 3.07 -19.79
N ARG A 139 27.54 2.68 -19.41
CA ARG A 139 28.05 1.30 -19.44
C ARG A 139 27.85 0.54 -18.13
N GLU A 140 27.37 1.16 -17.05
CA GLU A 140 27.14 0.49 -15.76
C GLU A 140 25.86 -0.37 -15.76
N LYS A 141 25.91 -1.49 -16.48
CA LYS A 141 24.81 -2.46 -16.60
C LYS A 141 24.31 -2.95 -15.23
N ALA A 142 25.21 -3.07 -14.24
CA ALA A 142 24.87 -3.49 -12.89
C ALA A 142 23.90 -2.49 -12.20
N LEU A 143 24.20 -1.19 -12.22
CA LEU A 143 23.31 -0.17 -11.66
C LEU A 143 21.98 -0.08 -12.42
N GLN A 144 22.01 -0.27 -13.75
CA GLN A 144 20.78 -0.29 -14.53
C GLN A 144 19.87 -1.46 -14.16
N ARG A 145 20.44 -2.65 -13.88
CA ARG A 145 19.70 -3.82 -13.39
C ARG A 145 19.19 -3.64 -11.96
N LEU A 146 20.01 -3.06 -11.07
CA LEU A 146 19.59 -2.72 -9.70
C LEU A 146 18.40 -1.74 -9.71
N ALA A 147 18.39 -0.82 -10.67
CA ALA A 147 17.30 0.14 -10.85
C ALA A 147 16.02 -0.46 -11.43
N GLY A 148 16.05 -1.67 -11.97
CA GLY A 148 14.89 -2.31 -12.56
C GLY A 148 14.49 -1.74 -13.95
N PRO A 149 13.31 -2.13 -14.45
CA PRO A 149 12.71 -1.57 -15.67
C PRO A 149 12.40 -0.08 -15.51
N ARG A 150 12.71 0.72 -16.53
CA ARG A 150 12.42 2.16 -16.57
C ARG A 150 10.99 2.45 -16.97
N ILE A 151 10.36 1.49 -17.66
CA ILE A 151 8.95 1.59 -18.02
C ILE A 151 8.10 1.54 -16.77
N ASN A 152 7.34 2.61 -16.61
CA ASN A 152 6.28 2.70 -15.63
C ASN A 152 4.94 2.67 -16.38
N ALA A 153 4.50 1.49 -16.81
CA ALA A 153 3.27 1.30 -17.59
C ALA A 153 2.02 1.63 -16.77
N PRO A 154 1.09 2.49 -17.22
CA PRO A 154 -0.10 2.91 -16.48
C PRO A 154 -1.14 1.76 -16.36
N ILE A 155 -0.82 0.80 -15.50
CA ILE A 155 -1.70 -0.29 -15.12
C ILE A 155 -2.45 0.18 -13.87
N TYR A 156 -3.77 0.37 -14.00
CA TYR A 156 -4.62 0.91 -12.93
C TYR A 156 -5.44 -0.21 -12.29
N ALA A 157 -5.63 -0.19 -10.96
CA ALA A 157 -6.43 -1.15 -10.18
C ALA A 157 -7.80 -1.51 -10.78
N ASN A 158 -8.67 -0.51 -10.97
CA ASN A 158 -10.11 -0.72 -11.26
C ASN A 158 -10.52 -0.32 -12.68
N ALA A 159 -9.61 -0.37 -13.65
CA ALA A 159 -9.91 -0.02 -15.02
C ALA A 159 -9.14 -0.91 -16.01
N PRO A 160 -9.72 -1.20 -17.19
CA PRO A 160 -8.96 -1.80 -18.28
C PRO A 160 -7.70 -0.99 -18.57
N SER A 161 -6.55 -1.65 -18.63
CA SER A 161 -5.29 -0.99 -18.96
C SER A 161 -5.01 -1.08 -20.46
N ARG A 162 -4.39 -0.04 -21.01
CA ARG A 162 -3.76 -0.10 -22.34
C ARG A 162 -2.48 -0.96 -22.37
N TRP A 163 -2.12 -1.53 -21.22
CA TRP A 163 -1.04 -2.48 -20.99
C TRP A 163 -1.63 -3.76 -20.37
N PRO A 164 -2.45 -4.52 -21.12
CA PRO A 164 -2.91 -5.82 -20.66
C PRO A 164 -1.74 -6.82 -20.62
N PHE A 165 -1.95 -7.98 -19.99
CA PHE A 165 -0.93 -9.00 -19.78
C PHE A 165 -0.21 -9.37 -21.07
N GLU A 166 -0.98 -9.67 -22.11
CA GLU A 166 -0.52 -10.11 -23.44
C GLU A 166 0.40 -9.08 -24.10
N LYS A 167 0.26 -7.79 -23.74
CA LYS A 167 1.07 -6.71 -24.29
C LYS A 167 2.33 -6.45 -23.47
N TRP A 168 2.21 -6.35 -22.15
CA TRP A 168 3.35 -5.97 -21.33
C TRP A 168 4.36 -7.12 -21.21
N VAL A 169 3.90 -8.37 -21.19
CA VAL A 169 4.73 -9.57 -21.10
C VAL A 169 5.73 -9.68 -22.27
N GLN A 170 5.36 -9.10 -23.43
CA GLN A 170 6.18 -9.07 -24.63
C GLN A 170 7.32 -8.04 -24.56
N HIS A 171 7.25 -7.07 -23.66
CA HIS A 171 8.22 -5.97 -23.61
C HIS A 171 9.46 -6.35 -22.79
N GLU A 172 10.60 -6.51 -23.46
CA GLU A 172 11.87 -7.00 -22.88
C GLU A 172 12.34 -6.24 -21.64
N GLU A 173 12.09 -4.94 -21.59
CA GLU A 173 12.50 -4.10 -20.46
C GLU A 173 11.95 -4.58 -19.11
N PHE A 174 10.80 -5.27 -19.06
CA PHE A 174 10.26 -5.84 -17.82
C PHE A 174 11.06 -7.03 -17.27
N GLN A 175 12.15 -7.44 -17.90
CA GLN A 175 13.13 -8.39 -17.36
C GLN A 175 14.38 -7.70 -16.80
N SER A 176 14.47 -6.38 -16.91
CA SER A 176 15.70 -5.63 -16.60
C SER A 176 15.89 -5.44 -15.10
N TYR A 177 16.00 -6.53 -14.34
CA TYR A 177 16.24 -6.55 -12.90
C TYR A 177 17.60 -7.15 -12.56
N GLN A 178 18.05 -6.93 -11.33
CA GLN A 178 19.12 -7.70 -10.72
C GLN A 178 18.51 -8.99 -10.17
N PHE A 179 18.77 -10.12 -10.83
CA PHE A 179 18.35 -11.43 -10.37
C PHE A 179 19.23 -11.90 -9.21
N GLU A 180 18.62 -12.50 -8.20
CA GLU A 180 19.28 -13.08 -7.03
C GLU A 180 18.64 -14.43 -6.72
N GLU A 181 19.41 -15.51 -6.84
CA GLU A 181 18.94 -16.88 -6.64
C GLU A 181 17.65 -17.17 -7.44
N GLU A 182 16.52 -17.30 -6.75
CA GLU A 182 15.18 -17.60 -7.28
C GLU A 182 14.28 -16.36 -7.45
N GLY A 183 14.81 -15.16 -7.20
CA GLY A 183 14.04 -13.91 -7.18
C GLY A 183 14.81 -12.72 -7.76
N VAL A 184 14.49 -11.51 -7.29
CA VAL A 184 15.13 -10.27 -7.77
C VAL A 184 15.36 -9.26 -6.65
N ARG A 185 16.42 -8.46 -6.77
CA ARG A 185 16.61 -7.25 -5.98
C ARG A 185 15.99 -6.04 -6.67
N TYR A 186 15.13 -5.34 -5.97
CA TYR A 186 14.53 -4.09 -6.44
C TYR A 186 14.17 -3.21 -5.24
N ARG A 187 14.39 -1.89 -5.34
CA ARG A 187 14.04 -0.95 -4.26
C ARG A 187 14.69 -1.25 -2.90
N GLY A 188 15.89 -1.86 -2.91
CA GLY A 188 16.63 -2.26 -1.71
C GLY A 188 16.20 -3.59 -1.11
N ILE A 189 15.15 -4.23 -1.62
CA ILE A 189 14.58 -5.48 -1.12
C ILE A 189 14.92 -6.62 -2.08
N GLY A 190 15.36 -7.76 -1.54
CA GLY A 190 15.45 -9.01 -2.28
C GLY A 190 14.11 -9.74 -2.21
N PHE A 191 13.32 -9.67 -3.29
CA PHE A 191 12.01 -10.30 -3.40
C PHE A 191 12.15 -11.77 -3.77
N LEU A 192 11.42 -12.64 -3.09
CA LEU A 192 11.36 -14.08 -3.33
C LEU A 192 9.92 -14.54 -3.57
N PRO A 193 9.66 -15.49 -4.48
CA PRO A 193 8.31 -15.98 -4.73
C PRO A 193 7.56 -16.36 -3.45
N GLY A 194 6.34 -15.85 -3.31
CA GLY A 194 5.51 -16.01 -2.12
C GLY A 194 5.62 -14.87 -1.11
N ASP A 195 6.47 -13.87 -1.34
CA ASP A 195 6.41 -12.63 -0.55
C ASP A 195 5.03 -11.97 -0.67
N VAL A 196 4.46 -11.62 0.47
CA VAL A 196 3.20 -10.89 0.62
C VAL A 196 3.49 -9.39 0.68
N LEU A 197 2.92 -8.64 -0.27
CA LEU A 197 3.06 -7.20 -0.36
C LEU A 197 1.78 -6.55 0.17
N LEU A 198 1.83 -6.08 1.43
CA LEU A 198 0.75 -5.32 2.05
C LEU A 198 0.88 -3.86 1.67
N THR A 199 -0.08 -3.35 0.91
CA THR A 199 0.07 -2.05 0.22
C THR A 199 -1.02 -1.06 0.61
N ASN A 200 -0.56 0.17 0.88
CA ASN A 200 -1.41 1.35 0.81
C ASN A 200 -1.36 1.81 -0.65
N VAL A 201 -2.50 1.71 -1.33
CA VAL A 201 -2.60 2.08 -2.75
C VAL A 201 -2.99 3.55 -2.92
N ASN A 202 -2.45 4.20 -3.95
CA ASN A 202 -2.73 5.60 -4.33
C ASN A 202 -4.11 5.79 -4.97
N ARG A 203 -4.97 4.78 -4.90
CA ARG A 203 -6.41 4.92 -5.13
C ARG A 203 -7.15 4.69 -3.83
N ASP A 204 -8.13 5.54 -3.58
CA ASP A 204 -9.05 5.44 -2.44
C ASP A 204 -10.08 4.34 -2.74
N GLY A 205 -9.61 3.09 -2.73
CA GLY A 205 -10.35 1.90 -3.16
C GLY A 205 -10.62 0.91 -2.04
N ASN A 206 -10.91 1.39 -0.83
CA ASN A 206 -11.45 0.53 0.23
C ASN A 206 -12.96 0.57 0.16
N GLY A 207 -13.60 -0.57 0.40
CA GLY A 207 -15.03 -0.59 0.59
C GLY A 207 -15.42 -0.27 2.03
N VAL A 208 -16.69 0.09 2.22
CA VAL A 208 -17.33 0.22 3.54
C VAL A 208 -17.08 -1.01 4.41
N TYR A 209 -17.07 -2.21 3.82
CA TYR A 209 -16.93 -3.48 4.51
C TYR A 209 -15.52 -3.70 5.09
N THR A 210 -14.45 -3.31 4.39
CA THR A 210 -13.09 -3.41 4.93
C THR A 210 -12.81 -2.43 6.07
N ALA A 211 -13.51 -1.30 6.11
CA ALA A 211 -13.34 -0.29 7.15
C ALA A 211 -13.92 -0.74 8.51
N VAL A 212 -14.95 -1.59 8.50
CA VAL A 212 -15.66 -2.04 9.73
C VAL A 212 -15.22 -3.43 10.20
N VAL A 213 -13.95 -3.75 10.01
CA VAL A 213 -13.30 -5.00 10.44
C VAL A 213 -12.45 -4.75 11.69
N GLU A 214 -12.43 -5.72 12.59
CA GLU A 214 -11.53 -5.80 13.73
C GLU A 214 -10.70 -7.09 13.70
N PRO A 215 -9.42 -7.07 14.11
CA PRO A 215 -8.64 -5.87 14.43
C PRO A 215 -8.50 -4.97 13.17
N ARG A 216 -8.30 -3.66 13.38
CA ARG A 216 -8.28 -2.66 12.30
C ARG A 216 -7.37 -3.06 11.15
N ALA A 217 -7.77 -2.74 9.92
CA ALA A 217 -7.00 -3.03 8.72
C ALA A 217 -5.61 -2.36 8.77
N TYR A 218 -4.56 -3.17 8.59
CA TYR A 218 -3.17 -2.70 8.62
C TYR A 218 -2.72 -2.00 7.33
N ALA A 219 -3.30 -2.42 6.20
CA ALA A 219 -3.09 -1.89 4.86
C ALA A 219 -4.42 -1.95 4.09
N TYR A 220 -4.40 -1.67 2.80
CA TYR A 220 -5.61 -1.53 1.99
C TYR A 220 -5.72 -2.53 0.85
N HIS A 221 -4.61 -3.17 0.48
CA HIS A 221 -4.59 -4.16 -0.58
C HIS A 221 -3.41 -5.12 -0.40
N LEU A 222 -3.48 -6.27 -1.09
CA LEU A 222 -2.47 -7.33 -1.07
C LEU A 222 -2.07 -7.71 -2.48
N GLY A 223 -0.78 -7.91 -2.67
CA GLY A 223 -0.23 -8.64 -3.81
C GLY A 223 0.69 -9.77 -3.35
N ILE A 224 0.86 -10.80 -4.18
CA ILE A 224 1.85 -11.86 -3.97
C ILE A 224 2.91 -11.77 -5.06
N PHE A 225 4.18 -11.73 -4.66
CA PHE A 225 5.28 -11.73 -5.60
C PHE A 225 5.53 -13.13 -6.19
N ALA A 226 5.82 -13.19 -7.48
CA ALA A 226 6.23 -14.38 -8.21
C ALA A 226 7.15 -14.06 -9.38
N MET A 227 7.79 -15.12 -9.88
CA MET A 227 8.62 -15.12 -11.08
C MET A 227 7.92 -15.99 -12.12
N ILE A 228 7.21 -15.39 -13.07
CA ILE A 228 6.49 -16.15 -14.10
C ILE A 228 7.37 -16.33 -15.34
N GLU A 229 7.31 -17.51 -15.96
CA GLU A 229 7.94 -17.77 -17.24
C GLU A 229 6.95 -17.54 -18.38
N HIS A 230 7.38 -16.81 -19.41
CA HIS A 230 6.60 -16.60 -20.62
C HIS A 230 7.52 -16.56 -21.84
N GLU A 231 7.35 -17.51 -22.77
CA GLU A 231 8.17 -17.61 -23.99
C GLU A 231 9.69 -17.62 -23.68
N GLY A 232 10.12 -18.40 -22.69
CA GLY A 232 11.53 -18.52 -22.28
C GLY A 232 12.08 -17.32 -21.49
N ARG A 233 11.20 -16.40 -21.06
CA ARG A 233 11.57 -15.16 -20.34
C ARG A 233 11.01 -15.22 -18.93
N ILE A 234 11.84 -14.85 -17.95
CA ILE A 234 11.45 -14.83 -16.53
C ILE A 234 11.08 -13.40 -16.13
N LEU A 235 9.83 -13.21 -15.70
CA LEU A 235 9.24 -11.90 -15.43
C LEU A 235 8.87 -11.78 -13.94
N PRO A 236 9.46 -10.82 -13.21
CA PRO A 236 9.06 -10.50 -11.84
C PRO A 236 7.71 -9.80 -11.82
N VAL A 237 6.73 -10.43 -11.19
CA VAL A 237 5.35 -9.97 -11.13
C VAL A 237 4.81 -9.93 -9.72
N VAL A 238 3.76 -9.13 -9.56
CA VAL A 238 2.86 -9.18 -8.42
C VAL A 238 1.51 -9.65 -8.92
N LEU A 239 1.02 -10.76 -8.38
CA LEU A 239 -0.34 -11.23 -8.59
C LEU A 239 -1.26 -10.53 -7.59
N GLU A 240 -2.36 -9.98 -8.08
CA GLU A 240 -3.36 -9.30 -7.26
C GLU A 240 -4.76 -9.55 -7.83
N THR A 241 -5.80 -9.23 -7.05
CA THR A 241 -7.18 -9.14 -7.55
C THR A 241 -7.79 -7.80 -7.21
N TYR A 242 -8.53 -7.28 -8.17
CA TYR A 242 -9.33 -6.06 -8.04
C TYR A 242 -10.72 -6.29 -8.62
N LYS A 243 -11.48 -5.20 -8.80
CA LYS A 243 -12.83 -5.22 -9.38
C LYS A 243 -12.97 -6.09 -10.65
N LEU A 244 -11.95 -6.20 -11.49
CA LEU A 244 -11.98 -6.97 -12.74
C LEU A 244 -11.49 -8.42 -12.62
N GLY A 245 -11.15 -8.87 -11.40
CA GLY A 245 -10.60 -10.19 -11.13
C GLY A 245 -9.08 -10.20 -10.93
N VAL A 246 -8.50 -11.39 -11.00
CA VAL A 246 -7.07 -11.65 -10.78
C VAL A 246 -6.27 -11.20 -12.00
N ARG A 247 -5.08 -10.64 -11.75
CA ARG A 247 -4.14 -10.25 -12.80
C ARG A 247 -2.70 -10.22 -12.28
N ALA A 248 -1.77 -10.48 -13.20
CA ALA A 248 -0.34 -10.28 -12.96
C ALA A 248 0.09 -8.88 -13.46
N ILE A 249 0.87 -8.18 -12.63
CA ILE A 249 1.43 -6.86 -12.94
C ILE A 249 2.94 -6.89 -12.76
N PRO A 250 3.73 -6.19 -13.60
CA PRO A 250 5.17 -6.04 -13.36
C PRO A 250 5.45 -5.47 -11.96
N LEU A 251 6.43 -6.06 -11.26
CA LEU A 251 6.86 -5.59 -9.92
C LEU A 251 7.13 -4.07 -9.89
N SER A 252 7.83 -3.55 -10.91
CA SER A 252 8.14 -2.11 -11.03
C SER A 252 6.90 -1.22 -11.11
N CYS A 253 5.82 -1.70 -11.74
CA CYS A 253 4.57 -0.96 -11.90
C CYS A 253 3.74 -0.99 -10.62
N PHE A 254 3.69 -2.13 -9.92
CA PHE A 254 3.02 -2.26 -8.63
C PHE A 254 3.69 -1.35 -7.58
N LEU A 255 5.01 -1.36 -7.49
CA LEU A 255 5.75 -0.56 -6.50
C LEU A 255 5.91 0.93 -6.87
N ALA A 256 5.47 1.34 -8.06
CA ALA A 256 5.59 2.73 -8.50
C ALA A 256 4.71 3.67 -7.65
N GLY A 257 5.23 4.88 -7.39
CA GLY A 257 4.52 5.93 -6.66
C GLY A 257 3.22 6.44 -7.30
N LYS A 258 2.80 5.91 -8.46
CA LYS A 258 1.47 6.17 -9.03
C LYS A 258 0.43 5.11 -8.62
N PHE A 259 0.89 3.94 -8.17
CA PHE A 259 0.07 2.81 -7.80
C PHE A 259 0.07 2.61 -6.28
N SER A 260 1.24 2.60 -5.65
CA SER A 260 1.38 2.45 -4.19
C SER A 260 2.00 3.68 -3.54
N SER A 261 1.43 4.13 -2.43
CA SER A 261 2.07 5.11 -1.54
C SER A 261 3.09 4.45 -0.63
N TYR A 262 2.78 3.26 -0.11
CA TYR A 262 3.59 2.56 0.88
C TYR A 262 3.33 1.06 0.80
N VAL A 263 4.38 0.25 0.77
CA VAL A 263 4.29 -1.22 0.72
C VAL A 263 5.18 -1.83 1.79
N GLU A 264 4.63 -2.74 2.59
CA GLU A 264 5.40 -3.62 3.46
C GLU A 264 5.48 -5.01 2.85
N VAL A 265 6.66 -5.62 2.94
CA VAL A 265 6.92 -6.96 2.42
C VAL A 265 7.02 -7.93 3.59
N TYR A 266 6.21 -8.98 3.55
CA TYR A 266 6.20 -10.07 4.51
C TYR A 266 6.56 -11.38 3.82
N ARG A 267 7.30 -12.24 4.52
CA ARG A 267 7.77 -13.53 4.02
C ARG A 267 7.48 -14.61 5.03
N VAL A 268 7.14 -15.82 4.55
CA VAL A 268 7.06 -16.98 5.43
C VAL A 268 8.45 -17.41 5.91
N LYS A 269 8.61 -17.68 7.21
CA LYS A 269 9.88 -18.06 7.84
C LYS A 269 10.40 -19.40 7.32
N GLU A 270 9.51 -20.38 7.21
CA GLU A 270 9.82 -21.75 6.77
C GLU A 270 9.23 -21.99 5.39
N ARG A 271 10.09 -22.33 4.42
CA ARG A 271 9.69 -22.60 3.04
C ARG A 271 9.94 -24.07 2.71
N PRO A 272 8.91 -24.87 2.41
CA PRO A 272 9.10 -26.26 2.02
C PRO A 272 9.88 -26.37 0.70
N VAL A 273 10.45 -27.54 0.44
CA VAL A 273 11.16 -27.81 -0.82
C VAL A 273 10.22 -27.57 -2.01
N GLY A 274 10.70 -26.79 -2.98
CA GLY A 274 9.94 -26.44 -4.18
C GLY A 274 8.85 -25.38 -3.98
N PHE A 275 8.77 -24.74 -2.80
CA PHE A 275 7.77 -23.69 -2.49
C PHE A 275 7.67 -22.63 -3.60
N SER A 276 8.80 -22.02 -3.97
CA SER A 276 8.84 -20.94 -4.97
C SER A 276 8.35 -21.40 -6.34
N SER A 277 8.73 -22.61 -6.77
CA SER A 277 8.29 -23.19 -8.05
C SER A 277 6.77 -23.42 -8.06
N LYS A 278 6.22 -23.94 -6.97
CA LYS A 278 4.77 -24.14 -6.82
C LYS A 278 4.01 -22.81 -6.83
N ILE A 279 4.51 -21.79 -6.12
CA ILE A 279 3.94 -20.43 -6.16
C ILE A 279 3.93 -19.91 -7.60
N ASN A 280 5.07 -19.95 -8.29
CA ASN A 280 5.20 -19.45 -9.66
C ASN A 280 4.24 -20.17 -10.63
N SER A 281 4.16 -21.49 -10.55
CA SER A 281 3.28 -22.32 -11.38
C SER A 281 1.80 -22.02 -11.13
N TRP A 282 1.39 -21.94 -9.87
CA TRP A 282 0.00 -21.63 -9.52
C TRP A 282 -0.39 -20.21 -9.95
N ILE A 283 0.47 -19.23 -9.69
CA ILE A 283 0.24 -17.83 -10.05
C ILE A 283 0.14 -17.66 -11.58
N ALA A 284 0.94 -18.36 -12.37
CA ALA A 284 0.88 -18.30 -13.82
C ALA A 284 -0.48 -18.78 -14.39
N GLY A 285 -1.14 -19.74 -13.73
CA GLY A 285 -2.43 -20.27 -14.15
C GLY A 285 -3.65 -19.48 -13.67
N LEU A 286 -3.52 -18.70 -12.60
CA LEU A 286 -4.68 -18.14 -11.88
C LEU A 286 -5.50 -17.10 -12.66
N PRO A 287 -4.91 -16.13 -13.39
CA PRO A 287 -5.68 -15.12 -14.13
C PRO A 287 -6.70 -15.69 -15.13
N GLY A 288 -6.45 -16.88 -15.68
CA GLY A 288 -7.35 -17.56 -16.60
C GLY A 288 -8.47 -18.38 -15.92
N GLN A 289 -8.35 -18.64 -14.62
CA GLN A 289 -9.27 -19.50 -13.86
C GLN A 289 -10.31 -18.68 -13.08
N THR A 290 -9.91 -17.50 -12.58
CA THR A 290 -10.82 -16.67 -11.79
C THR A 290 -11.70 -15.80 -12.66
N ARG A 291 -12.97 -15.73 -12.30
CA ARG A 291 -13.98 -14.91 -12.95
C ARG A 291 -13.94 -13.48 -12.43
N GLY A 292 -13.86 -13.23 -11.13
CA GLY A 292 -13.94 -11.86 -10.61
C GLY A 292 -13.57 -11.70 -9.14
N TYR A 293 -13.84 -10.51 -8.59
CA TYR A 293 -13.58 -10.21 -7.18
C TYR A 293 -14.64 -10.82 -6.26
N ASN A 294 -14.22 -11.30 -5.09
CA ASN A 294 -15.14 -11.72 -4.02
C ASN A 294 -15.06 -10.80 -2.81
N PHE A 295 -16.22 -10.32 -2.35
CA PHE A 295 -16.34 -9.55 -1.12
C PHE A 295 -16.34 -10.44 0.13
N ASP A 296 -16.53 -11.74 -0.05
CA ASP A 296 -16.45 -12.75 0.98
C ASP A 296 -15.10 -13.45 0.95
N THR A 297 -14.31 -13.25 2.00
CA THR A 297 -12.97 -13.83 2.07
C THR A 297 -13.01 -15.31 2.44
N GLU A 298 -14.11 -15.77 3.03
CA GLU A 298 -14.33 -17.16 3.48
C GLU A 298 -15.18 -17.96 2.49
N ASP A 299 -15.51 -17.40 1.32
CA ASP A 299 -16.24 -18.11 0.30
C ASP A 299 -15.45 -19.33 -0.19
N THR A 300 -16.14 -20.45 -0.33
CA THR A 300 -15.56 -21.69 -0.86
C THR A 300 -15.48 -21.67 -2.39
N ASP A 301 -16.22 -20.78 -3.05
CA ASP A 301 -16.19 -20.58 -4.49
C ASP A 301 -14.86 -19.94 -4.94
N ARG A 302 -13.98 -20.77 -5.52
CA ARG A 302 -12.65 -20.34 -5.97
C ARG A 302 -12.65 -19.63 -7.32
N ASP A 303 -13.80 -19.54 -8.00
CA ASP A 303 -13.92 -18.76 -9.23
C ASP A 303 -13.93 -17.25 -8.91
N TYR A 304 -14.17 -16.84 -7.66
CA TYR A 304 -14.10 -15.45 -7.23
C TYR A 304 -13.17 -15.30 -6.05
N LEU A 305 -12.15 -14.44 -6.18
CA LEU A 305 -11.13 -14.27 -5.13
C LEU A 305 -11.03 -12.83 -4.66
N SER A 306 -10.91 -12.66 -3.34
CA SER A 306 -10.46 -11.42 -2.70
C SER A 306 -8.93 -11.35 -2.68
N CYS A 307 -8.36 -10.17 -2.43
CA CYS A 307 -6.89 -10.00 -2.43
C CYS A 307 -6.20 -10.80 -1.33
N THR A 308 -6.83 -10.93 -0.16
CA THR A 308 -6.30 -11.77 0.92
C THR A 308 -6.44 -13.26 0.61
N THR A 309 -7.55 -13.67 -0.03
CA THR A 309 -7.76 -15.07 -0.42
C THR A 309 -6.71 -15.56 -1.42
N ILE A 310 -6.23 -14.72 -2.35
CA ILE A 310 -5.10 -15.10 -3.23
C ILE A 310 -3.89 -15.52 -2.40
N GLY A 311 -3.52 -14.71 -1.39
CA GLY A 311 -2.35 -15.00 -0.57
C GLY A 311 -2.49 -16.30 0.22
N ARG A 312 -3.67 -16.55 0.79
CA ARG A 312 -3.96 -17.79 1.51
C ARG A 312 -3.82 -19.01 0.60
N LEU A 313 -4.47 -18.96 -0.57
CA LEU A 313 -4.45 -20.05 -1.54
C LEU A 313 -3.04 -20.28 -2.10
N ALA A 314 -2.26 -19.23 -2.33
CA ALA A 314 -0.87 -19.36 -2.79
C ALA A 314 -0.06 -20.25 -1.81
N TYR A 315 -0.21 -20.01 -0.51
CA TYR A 315 0.48 -20.79 0.51
C TYR A 315 -0.06 -22.21 0.64
N GLU A 316 -1.38 -22.40 0.63
CA GLU A 316 -2.00 -23.73 0.62
C GLU A 316 -1.46 -24.58 -0.55
N GLN A 317 -1.43 -24.03 -1.76
CA GLN A 317 -0.97 -24.73 -2.96
C GLN A 317 0.53 -25.02 -2.95
N ALA A 318 1.32 -24.15 -2.33
CA ALA A 318 2.75 -24.37 -2.19
C ALA A 318 3.12 -25.32 -1.03
N GLY A 319 2.15 -25.77 -0.23
CA GLY A 319 2.38 -26.56 0.98
C GLY A 319 2.98 -25.74 2.13
N GLY A 320 2.81 -24.41 2.09
CA GLY A 320 3.20 -23.50 3.16
C GLY A 320 2.22 -23.52 4.33
N PRO A 321 2.49 -22.70 5.36
CA PRO A 321 1.62 -22.61 6.52
C PRO A 321 0.27 -22.00 6.16
N LEU A 322 -0.78 -22.54 6.78
CA LEU A 322 -2.12 -22.00 6.68
C LEU A 322 -2.24 -20.78 7.61
N ILE A 323 -2.38 -19.59 7.02
CA ILE A 323 -2.63 -18.36 7.78
C ILE A 323 -4.09 -18.34 8.18
N ALA A 324 -4.35 -18.38 9.49
CA ALA A 324 -5.71 -18.48 10.01
C ALA A 324 -6.45 -17.13 9.98
N THR A 325 -7.76 -17.18 9.71
CA THR A 325 -8.66 -16.03 9.86
C THR A 325 -8.86 -15.72 11.34
N LYS A 326 -8.38 -14.56 11.79
CA LYS A 326 -8.58 -14.05 13.16
C LYS A 326 -9.44 -12.79 13.17
N SER A 327 -9.44 -12.06 12.06
CA SER A 327 -10.28 -10.89 11.84
C SER A 327 -11.77 -11.23 11.67
N ARG A 328 -12.61 -10.28 12.09
CA ARG A 328 -14.08 -10.35 12.07
C ARG A 328 -14.66 -8.97 11.80
N TYR A 329 -15.93 -8.90 11.45
CA TYR A 329 -16.62 -7.60 11.43
C TYR A 329 -16.88 -7.12 12.85
N ILE A 330 -16.77 -5.80 13.07
CA ILE A 330 -16.95 -5.18 14.40
C ILE A 330 -18.27 -5.62 15.03
N ALA A 331 -18.22 -6.20 16.23
CA ALA A 331 -19.39 -6.77 16.91
C ALA A 331 -20.44 -5.75 17.41
N ASP A 332 -20.16 -4.44 17.28
CA ASP A 332 -21.06 -3.37 17.70
C ASP A 332 -22.47 -3.52 17.07
N PRO A 333 -23.57 -3.48 17.86
CA PRO A 333 -24.92 -3.72 17.36
C PRO A 333 -25.37 -2.74 16.27
N GLN A 334 -24.93 -1.48 16.34
CA GLN A 334 -25.31 -0.47 15.34
C GLN A 334 -24.55 -0.69 14.03
N VAL A 335 -23.28 -1.08 14.09
CA VAL A 335 -22.50 -1.51 12.92
C VAL A 335 -23.17 -2.71 12.25
N GLN A 336 -23.52 -3.74 13.02
CA GLN A 336 -24.20 -4.94 12.52
C GLN A 336 -25.57 -4.61 11.90
N LYS A 337 -26.36 -3.73 12.54
CA LYS A 337 -27.63 -3.23 11.99
C LYS A 337 -27.44 -2.55 10.64
N ASN A 338 -26.41 -1.70 10.51
CA ASN A 338 -26.14 -0.99 9.27
C ASN A 338 -25.62 -1.93 8.17
N LEU A 339 -24.78 -2.91 8.50
CA LEU A 339 -24.32 -3.96 7.57
C LEU A 339 -25.50 -4.83 7.08
N ALA A 340 -26.41 -5.21 7.98
CA ALA A 340 -27.62 -5.96 7.62
C ALA A 340 -28.51 -5.20 6.62
N LYS A 341 -28.59 -3.86 6.71
CA LYS A 341 -29.34 -3.05 5.71
C LYS A 341 -28.75 -3.13 4.31
N LEU A 342 -27.45 -3.40 4.20
CA LEU A 342 -26.73 -3.63 2.95
C LEU A 342 -26.78 -5.10 2.49
N ASP A 343 -27.58 -5.94 3.14
CA ASP A 343 -27.67 -7.39 2.91
C ASP A 343 -26.33 -8.10 3.13
N PHE A 344 -25.53 -7.59 4.07
CA PHE A 344 -24.18 -8.08 4.32
C PHE A 344 -24.04 -8.49 5.79
N THR A 345 -24.24 -9.77 6.08
CA THR A 345 -24.10 -10.33 7.44
C THR A 345 -23.15 -11.51 7.39
N ARG A 346 -21.89 -11.25 7.74
CA ARG A 346 -20.83 -12.26 7.81
C ARG A 346 -20.12 -12.08 9.15
N PRO A 347 -19.80 -13.16 9.89
CA PRO A 347 -19.06 -13.02 11.14
C PRO A 347 -17.57 -12.83 10.89
N GLU A 348 -16.99 -13.65 10.03
CA GLU A 348 -15.55 -13.73 9.79
C GLU A 348 -15.13 -12.91 8.57
N PHE A 349 -13.90 -12.41 8.62
CA PHE A 349 -13.28 -11.72 7.50
C PHE A 349 -11.77 -11.85 7.58
N PHE A 350 -11.15 -12.50 6.60
CA PHE A 350 -9.70 -12.61 6.51
C PHE A 350 -9.09 -11.33 6.00
N SER A 351 -8.50 -10.58 6.93
CA SER A 351 -7.97 -9.26 6.68
C SER A 351 -6.47 -9.30 6.43
N LEU A 352 -5.94 -8.15 6.00
CA LEU A 352 -4.51 -7.94 5.83
C LEU A 352 -3.75 -8.03 7.16
N SER A 353 -4.44 -7.72 8.27
CA SER A 353 -3.88 -7.78 9.62
C SER A 353 -3.63 -9.22 10.08
N ASP A 354 -4.33 -10.20 9.50
CA ASP A 354 -4.09 -11.62 9.79
C ASP A 354 -2.69 -12.05 9.36
N PHE A 355 -2.18 -11.56 8.21
CA PHE A 355 -0.79 -11.82 7.77
C PHE A 355 0.25 -11.16 8.68
N VAL A 356 -0.01 -9.95 9.16
CA VAL A 356 0.92 -9.19 10.02
C VAL A 356 1.11 -9.88 11.37
N ASN A 357 0.02 -10.41 11.91
CA ASN A 357 -0.01 -11.04 13.23
C ASN A 357 0.20 -12.55 13.21
N ASP A 358 0.53 -13.13 12.05
CA ASP A 358 0.79 -14.55 11.95
C ASP A 358 2.25 -14.88 12.33
N PRO A 359 2.49 -15.81 13.29
CA PRO A 359 3.84 -16.16 13.72
C PRO A 359 4.70 -16.82 12.64
N ALA A 360 4.10 -17.36 11.58
CA ALA A 360 4.83 -17.91 10.45
C ALA A 360 5.41 -16.83 9.54
N MET A 361 4.95 -15.58 9.65
CA MET A 361 5.38 -14.48 8.81
C MET A 361 6.52 -13.68 9.47
N THR A 362 7.41 -13.14 8.66
CA THR A 362 8.45 -12.19 9.04
C THR A 362 8.40 -10.97 8.15
N PHE A 363 8.64 -9.80 8.72
CA PHE A 363 8.77 -8.57 7.96
C PHE A 363 10.14 -8.53 7.29
N VAL A 364 10.17 -8.16 6.00
CA VAL A 364 11.38 -8.13 5.17
C VAL A 364 11.87 -6.71 4.94
N GLY A 365 10.97 -5.79 4.61
CA GLY A 365 11.33 -4.42 4.27
C GLY A 365 10.15 -3.60 3.77
N VAL A 366 10.45 -2.36 3.36
CA VAL A 366 9.46 -1.36 2.96
C VAL A 366 9.83 -0.69 1.65
N VAL A 367 8.81 -0.43 0.83
CA VAL A 367 8.88 0.52 -0.27
C VAL A 367 8.00 1.72 0.07
N ASP A 368 8.63 2.83 0.46
CA ASP A 368 7.95 4.08 0.76
C ASP A 368 8.13 5.09 -0.39
N ASN A 369 7.01 5.52 -0.99
CA ASN A 369 6.99 6.50 -2.07
C ASN A 369 6.72 7.93 -1.57
N ASN A 370 6.87 8.18 -0.27
CA ASN A 370 6.85 9.50 0.37
C ASN A 370 5.52 10.23 0.19
N HIS A 371 4.44 9.49 0.44
CA HIS A 371 3.05 9.96 0.41
C HIS A 371 2.43 9.92 1.81
N PHE A 372 3.21 10.27 2.84
CA PHE A 372 2.81 10.16 4.25
C PHE A 372 1.51 10.93 4.54
N GLU A 373 1.42 12.19 4.10
CA GLU A 373 0.27 13.05 4.34
C GLU A 373 -1.01 12.45 3.75
N TRP A 374 -0.88 11.81 2.57
CA TRP A 374 -1.97 11.06 1.96
C TRP A 374 -2.37 9.84 2.79
N ASN A 375 -1.39 9.07 3.25
CA ASN A 375 -1.63 7.88 4.05
C ASN A 375 -2.29 8.19 5.41
N ILE A 376 -1.92 9.31 6.05
CA ILE A 376 -2.54 9.81 7.28
C ILE A 376 -3.94 10.36 7.02
N ALA A 377 -4.11 11.19 5.99
CA ALA A 377 -5.42 11.74 5.65
C ALA A 377 -6.45 10.64 5.40
N ARG A 378 -6.05 9.58 4.68
CA ARG A 378 -6.90 8.42 4.44
C ARG A 378 -7.27 7.69 5.71
N GLU A 379 -6.29 7.43 6.57
CA GLU A 379 -6.55 6.76 7.84
C GLU A 379 -7.50 7.56 8.74
N LEU A 380 -7.31 8.88 8.86
CA LEU A 380 -8.20 9.74 9.63
C LEU A 380 -9.64 9.71 9.08
N CYS A 381 -9.80 9.76 7.75
CA CYS A 381 -11.11 9.62 7.11
C CYS A 381 -11.78 8.27 7.42
N GLU A 382 -11.03 7.17 7.36
CA GLU A 382 -11.55 5.83 7.61
C GLU A 382 -11.98 5.65 9.07
N ARG A 383 -11.17 6.12 10.03
CA ARG A 383 -11.54 6.12 11.45
C ARG A 383 -12.78 6.94 11.72
N TYR A 384 -12.83 8.15 11.17
CA TYR A 384 -14.00 9.00 11.32
C TYR A 384 -15.24 8.34 10.71
N PHE A 385 -15.09 7.68 9.56
CA PHE A 385 -16.18 6.91 8.95
C PHE A 385 -16.67 5.79 9.88
N VAL A 386 -15.78 5.01 10.49
CA VAL A 386 -16.16 3.94 11.42
C VAL A 386 -16.93 4.49 12.62
N GLU A 387 -16.46 5.56 13.25
CA GLU A 387 -17.17 6.20 14.37
C GLU A 387 -18.54 6.75 13.94
N PHE A 388 -18.61 7.32 12.74
CA PHE A 388 -19.86 7.81 12.19
C PHE A 388 -20.84 6.67 11.83
N PHE A 389 -20.33 5.54 11.32
CA PHE A 389 -21.11 4.34 11.02
C PHE A 389 -21.59 3.63 12.30
N ARG A 390 -20.82 3.73 13.41
CA ARG A 390 -21.18 3.22 14.73
C ARG A 390 -22.21 4.09 15.44
N SER A 391 -22.15 5.41 15.29
CA SER A 391 -23.05 6.35 15.97
C SER A 391 -24.32 6.67 15.16
N GLY A 392 -24.29 6.50 13.84
CA GLY A 392 -25.39 6.81 12.93
C GLY A 392 -26.20 5.60 12.48
N GLU A 393 -27.42 5.87 12.01
CA GLU A 393 -28.27 4.88 11.38
C GLU A 393 -28.28 5.06 9.85
N LEU A 394 -27.93 3.99 9.11
CA LEU A 394 -27.95 3.99 7.65
C LEU A 394 -29.39 4.10 7.13
N GLN A 395 -29.68 5.12 6.33
CA GLN A 395 -30.97 5.34 5.69
C GLN A 395 -30.81 5.20 4.17
N LEU A 396 -31.20 4.05 3.62
CA LEU A 396 -31.08 3.78 2.17
C LEU A 396 -31.88 4.78 1.32
N SER A 397 -32.98 5.33 1.85
CA SER A 397 -33.79 6.37 1.19
C SER A 397 -33.05 7.71 1.04
N ARG A 398 -32.02 7.96 1.85
CA ARG A 398 -31.18 9.17 1.78
C ARG A 398 -29.90 8.97 0.97
N LEU A 399 -29.66 7.76 0.44
CA LEU A 399 -28.54 7.54 -0.46
C LEU A 399 -28.75 8.32 -1.77
N PRO A 400 -27.67 8.81 -2.41
CA PRO A 400 -27.77 9.51 -3.68
C PRO A 400 -28.50 8.68 -4.75
N VAL A 401 -29.13 9.33 -5.72
CA VAL A 401 -29.78 8.66 -6.87
C VAL A 401 -28.84 7.66 -7.57
N LEU A 402 -27.54 7.97 -7.58
CA LEU A 402 -26.50 7.09 -8.11
C LEU A 402 -26.50 5.69 -7.47
N PHE A 403 -26.84 5.55 -6.19
CA PHE A 403 -26.95 4.23 -5.53
C PHE A 403 -28.02 3.36 -6.21
N TRP A 404 -29.18 3.94 -6.48
CA TRP A 404 -30.30 3.23 -7.10
C TRP A 404 -30.01 2.90 -8.56
N LEU A 405 -29.35 3.82 -9.29
CA LEU A 405 -28.88 3.58 -10.66
C LEU A 405 -27.83 2.46 -10.70
N ASN A 406 -26.84 2.48 -9.80
CA ASN A 406 -25.82 1.45 -9.70
C ASN A 406 -26.45 0.08 -9.40
N ARG A 407 -27.36 0.02 -8.42
CA ARG A 407 -28.09 -1.19 -8.07
C ARG A 407 -28.90 -1.75 -9.25
N PHE A 408 -29.59 -0.87 -9.99
CA PHE A 408 -30.28 -1.26 -11.21
C PHE A 408 -29.31 -1.81 -12.26
N GLY A 409 -28.20 -1.13 -12.51
CA GLY A 409 -27.17 -1.58 -13.46
C GLY A 409 -26.58 -2.93 -13.09
N ILE A 410 -26.25 -3.15 -11.82
CA ILE A 410 -25.77 -4.44 -11.28
C ILE A 410 -26.76 -5.55 -11.56
N ARG A 411 -28.07 -5.34 -11.33
CA ARG A 411 -29.11 -6.33 -11.64
C ARG A 411 -29.16 -6.66 -13.14
N GLN A 412 -29.10 -5.65 -14.00
CA GLN A 412 -29.11 -5.87 -15.45
C GLN A 412 -27.88 -6.67 -15.90
N MET A 413 -26.70 -6.36 -15.35
CA MET A 413 -25.45 -7.10 -15.62
C MET A 413 -25.54 -8.56 -15.14
N ARG A 414 -26.04 -8.81 -13.93
CA ARG A 414 -26.24 -10.17 -13.38
C ARG A 414 -27.22 -11.00 -14.19
N ALA A 415 -28.27 -10.39 -14.71
CA ALA A 415 -29.25 -11.05 -15.55
C ALA A 415 -28.73 -11.37 -16.97
N GLY A 416 -27.55 -10.88 -17.35
CA GLY A 416 -26.97 -11.13 -18.68
C GLY A 416 -27.72 -10.46 -19.84
N LYS A 417 -28.63 -9.52 -19.55
CA LYS A 417 -29.48 -8.81 -20.52
C LYS A 417 -28.65 -7.88 -21.41
N ILE A 418 -29.17 -7.54 -22.59
CA ILE A 418 -28.52 -6.62 -23.55
C ILE A 418 -28.15 -5.29 -22.88
N LEU A 419 -29.09 -4.68 -22.15
CA LEU A 419 -28.84 -3.46 -21.39
C LEU A 419 -27.72 -3.64 -20.36
N GLY A 420 -27.67 -4.79 -19.68
CA GLY A 420 -26.58 -5.12 -18.75
C GLY A 420 -25.22 -5.19 -19.44
N ARG A 421 -25.15 -5.82 -20.62
CA ARG A 421 -23.93 -5.88 -21.43
C ARG A 421 -23.46 -4.48 -21.86
N LEU A 422 -24.38 -3.61 -22.25
CA LEU A 422 -24.08 -2.22 -22.61
C LEU A 422 -23.58 -1.41 -21.41
N ILE A 423 -24.20 -1.58 -20.23
CA ILE A 423 -23.75 -0.93 -18.98
C ILE A 423 -22.35 -1.41 -18.58
N GLY A 424 -22.09 -2.72 -18.68
CA GLY A 424 -20.82 -3.31 -18.25
C GLY A 424 -19.64 -3.04 -19.18
N PHE A 425 -19.89 -2.89 -20.49
CA PHE A 425 -18.86 -2.72 -21.53
C PHE A 425 -17.80 -1.65 -21.23
N PRO A 426 -18.14 -0.38 -20.90
CA PRO A 426 -17.13 0.65 -20.63
C PRO A 426 -16.26 0.35 -19.40
N TYR A 427 -16.72 -0.52 -18.50
CA TYR A 427 -16.00 -0.93 -17.30
C TYR A 427 -15.26 -2.26 -17.47
N GLY A 428 -15.36 -2.93 -18.63
CA GLY A 428 -14.84 -4.28 -18.82
C GLY A 428 -15.57 -5.35 -18.00
N LEU A 429 -16.81 -5.06 -17.58
CA LEU A 429 -17.64 -5.98 -16.80
C LEU A 429 -18.61 -6.75 -17.70
N THR A 430 -18.80 -8.01 -17.36
CA THR A 430 -19.67 -8.98 -17.99
C THR A 430 -20.44 -9.72 -16.89
N GLN A 431 -21.43 -10.51 -17.25
CA GLN A 431 -22.14 -11.36 -16.29
C GLN A 431 -21.18 -12.33 -15.57
N ARG A 432 -20.10 -12.76 -16.22
CA ARG A 432 -19.16 -13.73 -15.67
C ARG A 432 -18.17 -13.09 -14.70
N ASN A 433 -17.60 -11.93 -15.02
CA ASN A 433 -16.58 -11.28 -14.18
C ASN A 433 -17.11 -10.18 -13.25
N LEU A 434 -18.42 -9.99 -13.19
CA LEU A 434 -19.02 -9.06 -12.21
C LEU A 434 -18.66 -9.52 -10.78
N PRO A 435 -18.21 -8.62 -9.89
CA PRO A 435 -17.88 -9.00 -8.52
C PRO A 435 -19.02 -9.71 -7.79
N LYS A 436 -18.66 -10.72 -6.99
CA LYS A 436 -19.57 -11.53 -6.19
C LYS A 436 -19.80 -10.85 -4.83
N GLY A 437 -21.06 -10.68 -4.45
CA GLY A 437 -21.46 -10.03 -3.19
C GLY A 437 -22.89 -9.48 -3.24
N PRO A 438 -23.39 -8.86 -2.18
CA PRO A 438 -24.74 -8.28 -2.20
C PRO A 438 -24.83 -7.06 -3.12
N GLU A 439 -25.95 -6.89 -3.83
CA GLU A 439 -26.13 -5.78 -4.79
C GLU A 439 -26.00 -4.40 -4.12
N LYS A 440 -26.50 -4.27 -2.89
CA LYS A 440 -26.45 -3.01 -2.14
C LYS A 440 -25.01 -2.65 -1.76
N VAL A 441 -24.19 -3.63 -1.40
CA VAL A 441 -22.75 -3.42 -1.13
C VAL A 441 -22.05 -2.96 -2.41
N LEU A 442 -22.23 -3.68 -3.51
CA LEU A 442 -21.64 -3.32 -4.80
C LEU A 442 -22.05 -1.92 -5.27
N ALA A 443 -23.31 -1.54 -5.04
CA ALA A 443 -23.84 -0.24 -5.43
C ALA A 443 -23.29 0.92 -4.58
N VAL A 444 -23.01 0.70 -3.29
CA VAL A 444 -22.54 1.75 -2.37
C VAL A 444 -21.02 1.92 -2.38
N VAL A 445 -20.25 0.88 -2.72
CA VAL A 445 -18.78 0.91 -2.68
C VAL A 445 -18.21 2.03 -3.54
N GLU A 446 -18.65 2.19 -4.79
CA GLU A 446 -18.13 3.26 -5.67
C GLU A 446 -18.44 4.66 -5.15
N ILE A 447 -19.62 4.82 -4.51
CA ILE A 447 -20.02 6.09 -3.90
C ILE A 447 -19.10 6.38 -2.72
N TYR A 448 -18.91 5.40 -1.83
CA TYR A 448 -18.02 5.51 -0.68
C TYR A 448 -16.57 5.82 -1.09
N GLU A 449 -16.01 5.08 -2.06
CA GLU A 449 -14.65 5.29 -2.58
C GLU A 449 -14.47 6.71 -3.12
N HIS A 450 -15.41 7.21 -3.92
CA HIS A 450 -15.37 8.56 -4.45
C HIS A 450 -15.38 9.64 -3.35
N LEU A 451 -16.22 9.42 -2.35
CA LEU A 451 -16.41 10.30 -1.20
C LEU A 451 -15.18 10.33 -0.28
N LEU A 452 -14.59 9.17 -0.03
CA LEU A 452 -13.32 9.02 0.67
C LEU A 452 -12.21 9.76 -0.08
N ALA A 453 -12.08 9.52 -1.39
CA ALA A 453 -11.07 10.17 -2.23
C ALA A 453 -11.12 11.70 -2.17
N ARG A 454 -12.33 12.24 -2.29
CA ARG A 454 -12.57 13.68 -2.22
C ARG A 454 -12.14 14.26 -0.87
N SER A 455 -12.48 13.56 0.22
CA SER A 455 -12.17 13.99 1.57
C SER A 455 -10.68 13.94 1.86
N VAL A 456 -10.00 12.87 1.45
CA VAL A 456 -8.54 12.72 1.55
C VAL A 456 -7.83 13.88 0.86
N ARG A 457 -8.15 14.16 -0.42
CA ARG A 457 -7.53 15.27 -1.17
C ARG A 457 -7.68 16.64 -0.50
N ARG A 458 -8.79 16.85 0.22
CA ARG A 458 -9.07 18.11 0.92
C ARG A 458 -8.41 18.20 2.29
N LEU A 459 -8.13 17.06 2.93
CA LEU A 459 -7.46 16.99 4.23
C LEU A 459 -5.95 17.08 4.11
N VAL A 460 -5.34 16.46 3.09
CA VAL A 460 -3.88 16.45 2.87
C VAL A 460 -3.22 17.83 3.06
N PRO A 461 -3.65 18.92 2.37
CA PRO A 461 -3.01 20.23 2.55
C PRO A 461 -3.20 20.80 3.96
N LYS A 462 -4.27 20.43 4.66
CA LYS A 462 -4.58 20.93 6.00
C LYS A 462 -3.79 20.19 7.08
N ILE A 463 -3.57 18.88 6.92
CA ILE A 463 -2.72 18.09 7.82
C ILE A 463 -1.29 18.61 7.76
N ALA A 464 -0.77 18.88 6.56
CA ALA A 464 0.56 19.43 6.39
C ALA A 464 0.77 20.79 7.10
N ALA A 465 -0.27 21.62 7.18
CA ALA A 465 -0.20 22.96 7.78
C ALA A 465 -0.34 23.00 9.31
N ASN A 466 -0.97 21.98 9.91
CA ASN A 466 -1.31 21.97 11.34
C ASN A 466 -0.38 21.08 12.19
N TRP A 467 0.68 20.50 11.60
CA TRP A 467 1.53 19.56 12.30
C TRP A 467 2.76 20.22 12.94
N ASN A 468 3.07 19.87 14.19
CA ASN A 468 4.29 20.32 14.86
C ASN A 468 5.51 19.50 14.38
N PRO A 469 6.48 20.11 13.68
CA PRO A 469 7.64 19.41 13.14
C PRO A 469 8.57 18.77 14.20
N GLY A 470 8.46 19.16 15.47
CA GLY A 470 9.29 18.65 16.57
C GLY A 470 8.71 17.45 17.33
N GLN A 471 7.46 17.04 17.05
CA GLN A 471 6.77 15.98 17.79
C GLN A 471 6.56 14.75 16.93
N LEU A 472 6.78 13.56 17.49
CA LEU A 472 6.45 12.31 16.81
C LEU A 472 4.93 12.23 16.59
N LEU A 473 4.54 11.60 15.49
CA LEU A 473 3.12 11.51 15.13
C LEU A 473 2.38 10.48 15.97
N GLU A 474 1.46 10.98 16.80
CA GLU A 474 0.42 10.17 17.43
C GLU A 474 -0.91 10.34 16.70
N ILE A 475 -1.27 9.35 15.89
CA ILE A 475 -2.47 9.42 15.05
C ILE A 475 -3.78 9.48 15.85
N ASP A 476 -3.81 8.84 17.04
CA ASP A 476 -4.95 8.88 17.94
C ASP A 476 -5.15 10.29 18.51
N THR A 477 -4.06 10.93 18.94
CA THR A 477 -4.06 12.33 19.37
C THR A 477 -4.46 13.27 18.24
N LEU A 478 -3.92 13.05 17.03
CA LEU A 478 -4.25 13.86 15.86
C LEU A 478 -5.75 13.79 15.54
N LEU A 479 -6.36 12.61 15.61
CA LEU A 479 -7.79 12.43 15.42
C LEU A 479 -8.60 13.18 16.48
N GLN A 480 -8.10 13.36 17.70
CA GLN A 480 -8.82 14.05 18.77
C GLN A 480 -8.71 15.58 18.71
N THR A 481 -7.79 16.14 17.92
CA THR A 481 -7.66 17.60 17.80
C THR A 481 -8.93 18.24 17.24
N THR A 482 -9.33 19.38 17.82
CA THR A 482 -10.55 20.11 17.45
C THR A 482 -10.51 20.52 15.98
N GLU A 483 -9.35 20.91 15.47
CA GLU A 483 -9.13 21.31 14.09
C GLU A 483 -9.39 20.13 13.15
N ILE A 484 -8.77 18.97 13.40
CA ILE A 484 -8.96 17.79 12.56
C ILE A 484 -10.39 17.28 12.65
N GLN A 485 -11.02 17.27 13.83
CA GLN A 485 -12.43 16.90 14.00
C GLN A 485 -13.38 17.85 13.26
N ALA A 486 -13.14 19.16 13.30
CA ALA A 486 -13.92 20.14 12.57
C ALA A 486 -13.75 19.96 11.06
N LEU A 487 -12.53 19.67 10.60
CA LEU A 487 -12.24 19.38 9.20
C LEU A 487 -12.91 18.10 8.71
N LEU A 488 -12.75 17.00 9.44
CA LEU A 488 -13.41 15.73 9.15
C LEU A 488 -14.93 15.90 9.16
N SER A 489 -15.50 16.58 10.15
CA SER A 489 -16.93 16.84 10.23
C SER A 489 -17.42 17.69 9.05
N LYS A 490 -16.70 18.75 8.66
CA LYS A 490 -17.05 19.59 7.51
C LYS A 490 -17.03 18.79 6.20
N GLU A 491 -15.99 18.00 5.99
CA GLU A 491 -15.82 17.26 4.73
C GLU A 491 -16.69 15.99 4.67
N LEU A 492 -16.96 15.33 5.81
CA LEU A 492 -17.62 14.02 5.87
C LEU A 492 -19.11 14.09 6.30
N ARG A 493 -19.52 14.99 7.21
CA ARG A 493 -20.94 15.10 7.63
C ARG A 493 -21.82 15.83 6.61
N TYR A 494 -21.39 17.01 6.14
CA TYR A 494 -22.28 17.91 5.37
C TYR A 494 -22.28 17.65 3.86
N GLY A 495 -21.21 17.06 3.31
CA GLY A 495 -21.09 16.85 1.86
C GLY A 495 -21.23 15.40 1.39
N THR A 496 -21.04 14.44 2.29
CA THR A 496 -20.50 13.12 1.91
C THR A 496 -21.35 11.98 2.47
N TYR A 497 -21.69 12.01 3.76
CA TYR A 497 -22.46 10.93 4.40
C TYR A 497 -23.85 11.33 4.90
N GLY A 498 -24.55 12.24 4.20
CA GLY A 498 -25.93 12.63 4.52
C GLY A 498 -26.96 11.49 4.55
N PHE A 499 -26.55 10.27 4.19
CA PHE A 499 -27.32 9.04 4.26
C PHE A 499 -27.27 8.32 5.63
N LEU A 500 -26.38 8.72 6.54
CA LEU A 500 -26.41 8.28 7.94
C LEU A 500 -27.07 9.38 8.78
N LYS A 501 -28.15 9.05 9.50
CA LYS A 501 -28.80 9.97 10.44
C LYS A 501 -28.19 9.76 11.83
N LEU A 502 -27.69 10.82 12.46
CA LEU A 502 -27.24 10.77 13.85
C LEU A 502 -28.45 10.61 14.79
N LYS A 503 -28.28 9.85 15.86
CA LYS A 503 -29.36 9.60 16.85
C LYS A 503 -29.80 10.87 17.60
N SER A 504 -28.99 11.92 17.62
CA SER A 504 -29.28 13.19 18.30
C SER A 504 -30.11 14.19 17.48
N ASP A 505 -30.44 13.88 16.21
CA ASP A 505 -31.24 14.74 15.33
C ASP A 505 -32.74 14.34 15.35
N SER A 506 -33.21 13.92 16.52
CA SER A 506 -34.61 13.65 16.88
C SER A 506 -34.86 14.21 18.26
#